data_AF-A0A958ISH7-F1
#
_entry.id   AF-A0A958ISH7-F1
#
_cell.length_a   1.000
_cell.length_b   1.000
_cell.length_c   1.000
_cell.angle_alpha   90.00
_cell.angle_beta   90.00
_cell.angle_gamma   90.00
#
_symmetry.space_group_name_H-M   'P 1'
#
loop_
_entity.id
_entity.type
_entity.pdbx_description
1 polymer ?
#
loop_
_entity_poly.entity_id
_entity_poly.type
_entity_poly.pdbx_seq_one_letter_code
_entity_poly.pdbx_strand_id
1 'polypeptide(L)'
;MFPSEVYVERRKRLKQQIGSGMILFLGNDESPMNYRDNGYHYRQDSSFLYYFGLDFPGLAALIDVDADEETLFGDDYTIDQIVWMGPQPTIRERGETCGVANTVPAKQLGNALQNALHQERRIHFLPQYRAENLLRLEALLGLHPRRINDYVSESLIMAVAAQRSVKSDLELAEIEHALEITREMHVTAMQMTRPGVYEREVAGRMEGIALAHGGRVA
;
A
#
# COMPACT_ATOMS: atom_id res chain seq x y z
N MET A 1 -6.20 11.07 3.07
CA MET A 1 -6.93 9.86 2.63
C MET A 1 -8.22 10.31 1.97
N PHE A 2 -8.69 9.60 0.94
CA PHE A 2 -9.97 9.92 0.31
C PHE A 2 -11.16 9.44 1.15
N PRO A 3 -12.39 9.91 0.87
CA PRO A 3 -13.60 9.31 1.43
C PRO A 3 -13.67 7.80 1.16
N SER A 4 -14.26 7.04 2.09
CA SER A 4 -14.28 5.57 2.05
C SER A 4 -14.93 5.03 0.77
N GLU A 5 -15.92 5.76 0.25
CA GLU A 5 -16.69 5.44 -0.96
C GLU A 5 -15.79 5.33 -2.20
N VAL A 6 -14.70 6.10 -2.26
CA VAL A 6 -13.73 6.04 -3.36
C VAL A 6 -13.07 4.67 -3.42
N TYR A 7 -12.66 4.14 -2.26
CA TYR A 7 -12.01 2.84 -2.16
C TYR A 7 -12.99 1.70 -2.43
N VAL A 8 -14.21 1.80 -1.89
CA VAL A 8 -15.31 0.84 -2.18
C VAL A 8 -15.60 0.77 -3.68
N GLU A 9 -15.74 1.91 -4.36
CA GLU A 9 -16.04 1.94 -5.80
C GLU A 9 -14.87 1.41 -6.65
N ARG A 10 -13.61 1.64 -6.24
CA ARG A 10 -12.44 1.02 -6.90
C ARG A 10 -12.47 -0.50 -6.77
N ARG A 11 -12.70 -1.04 -5.57
CA ARG A 11 -12.77 -2.49 -5.35
C ARG A 11 -13.97 -3.13 -6.04
N LYS A 12 -15.12 -2.46 -6.07
CA LYS A 12 -16.31 -2.89 -6.85
C LYS A 12 -16.01 -3.01 -8.34
N ARG A 13 -15.42 -1.98 -8.96
CA ARG A 13 -15.01 -2.05 -10.38
C ARG A 13 -13.96 -3.11 -10.64
N LEU A 14 -13.03 -3.30 -9.69
CA LEU A 14 -12.02 -4.35 -9.79
C LEU A 14 -12.67 -5.75 -9.80
N LYS A 15 -13.57 -6.02 -8.85
CA LYS A 15 -14.34 -7.29 -8.79
C LYS A 15 -15.03 -7.58 -10.12
N GLN A 16 -15.70 -6.59 -10.71
CA GLN A 16 -16.38 -6.72 -12.01
C GLN A 16 -15.41 -7.04 -13.16
N GLN A 17 -14.21 -6.44 -13.16
CA GLN A 17 -13.21 -6.68 -14.21
C GLN A 17 -12.53 -8.05 -14.09
N ILE A 18 -12.37 -8.56 -12.87
CA ILE A 18 -11.73 -9.87 -12.63
C ILE A 18 -12.72 -11.02 -12.78
N GLY A 19 -13.96 -10.82 -12.32
CA GLY A 19 -15.10 -11.71 -12.55
C GLY A 19 -15.22 -12.91 -11.60
N SER A 20 -14.12 -13.49 -11.13
CA SER A 20 -14.15 -14.64 -10.20
C SER A 20 -12.81 -14.84 -9.48
N GLY A 21 -12.80 -15.62 -8.39
CA GLY A 21 -11.61 -15.99 -7.63
C GLY A 21 -11.34 -15.05 -6.45
N MET A 22 -10.13 -15.13 -5.91
CA MET A 22 -9.69 -14.31 -4.78
C MET A 22 -8.55 -13.40 -5.19
N ILE A 23 -8.65 -12.10 -4.89
CA ILE A 23 -7.60 -11.12 -5.17
C ILE A 23 -6.82 -10.84 -3.89
N LEU A 24 -5.53 -11.15 -3.90
CA LEU A 24 -4.61 -10.92 -2.80
C LEU A 24 -3.81 -9.64 -3.03
N PHE A 25 -3.90 -8.73 -2.06
CA PHE A 25 -3.03 -7.57 -1.93
C PHE A 25 -2.15 -7.73 -0.69
N LEU A 26 -0.84 -7.65 -0.88
CA LEU A 26 0.10 -7.58 0.23
C LEU A 26 0.50 -6.12 0.43
N GLY A 27 0.33 -5.63 1.65
CA GLY A 27 0.96 -4.41 2.10
C GLY A 27 2.44 -4.65 2.39
N ASN A 28 3.21 -3.58 2.41
CA ASN A 28 4.62 -3.61 2.77
C ASN A 28 4.80 -3.66 4.28
N ASP A 29 5.90 -4.27 4.70
CA ASP A 29 6.44 -4.17 6.05
C ASP A 29 7.43 -2.99 6.18
N GLU A 30 7.80 -2.68 7.43
CA GLU A 30 8.95 -1.82 7.69
C GLU A 30 10.25 -2.46 7.18
N SER A 31 11.16 -1.63 6.69
CA SER A 31 12.44 -2.07 6.15
C SER A 31 13.57 -1.62 7.09
N PRO A 32 14.24 -2.54 7.80
CA PRO A 32 15.34 -2.19 8.70
C PRO A 32 16.53 -1.56 7.98
N MET A 33 17.09 -0.49 8.53
CA MET A 33 18.29 0.18 8.03
C MET A 33 19.57 -0.52 8.50
N ASN A 34 19.66 -0.89 9.78
CA ASN A 34 20.81 -1.58 10.37
C ASN A 34 20.45 -2.50 11.56
N TYR A 35 19.27 -2.35 12.15
CA TYR A 35 18.67 -3.30 13.10
C TYR A 35 17.15 -3.23 13.00
N ARG A 36 16.46 -4.27 13.48
CA ARG A 36 15.02 -4.52 13.23
C ARG A 36 14.12 -3.30 13.47
N ASP A 37 14.30 -2.63 14.60
CA ASP A 37 13.43 -1.53 15.03
C ASP A 37 13.93 -0.14 14.57
N ASN A 38 14.99 -0.07 13.76
CA ASN A 38 15.38 1.15 13.05
C ASN A 38 15.02 1.03 11.58
N GLY A 39 13.75 1.29 11.29
CA GLY A 39 13.21 1.28 9.94
C GLY A 39 13.67 2.50 9.13
N TYR A 40 13.87 2.29 7.83
CA TYR A 40 13.69 3.37 6.86
C TYR A 40 12.28 3.92 6.95
N HIS A 41 12.07 5.11 6.38
CA HIS A 41 10.73 5.65 6.27
C HIS A 41 9.78 4.66 5.60
N TYR A 42 8.70 4.34 6.29
CA TYR A 42 7.70 3.43 5.78
C TYR A 42 7.06 3.98 4.50
N ARG A 43 6.84 3.08 3.54
CA ARG A 43 6.10 3.38 2.32
C ARG A 43 5.31 2.16 1.92
N GLN A 44 3.99 2.28 1.92
CA GLN A 44 3.07 1.22 1.53
C GLN A 44 3.21 0.82 0.04
N ASP A 45 2.72 -0.37 -0.33
CA ASP A 45 2.52 -0.75 -1.72
C ASP A 45 1.52 0.21 -2.42
N SER A 46 1.82 0.60 -3.66
CA SER A 46 1.00 1.60 -4.36
C SER A 46 -0.37 1.06 -4.76
N SER A 47 -0.49 -0.24 -5.04
CA SER A 47 -1.79 -0.84 -5.38
C SER A 47 -2.62 -1.04 -4.12
N PHE A 48 -1.99 -1.43 -3.00
CA PHE A 48 -2.61 -1.47 -1.69
C PHE A 48 -3.15 -0.09 -1.28
N LEU A 49 -2.36 0.97 -1.40
CA LEU A 49 -2.84 2.35 -1.16
C LEU A 49 -3.99 2.74 -2.10
N TYR A 50 -3.94 2.33 -3.36
CA TYR A 50 -4.99 2.67 -4.31
C TYR A 50 -6.35 2.06 -3.91
N TYR A 51 -6.38 0.80 -3.48
CA TYR A 51 -7.63 0.10 -3.15
C TYR A 51 -8.07 0.22 -1.69
N PHE A 52 -7.16 0.53 -0.77
CA PHE A 52 -7.45 0.58 0.67
C PHE A 52 -7.05 1.88 1.33
N GLY A 53 -6.14 2.68 0.75
CA GLY A 53 -5.70 3.96 1.31
C GLY A 53 -4.93 3.89 2.63
N LEU A 54 -4.70 2.69 3.19
CA LEU A 54 -4.10 2.50 4.50
C LEU A 54 -2.57 2.45 4.39
N ASP A 55 -1.92 3.48 4.94
CA ASP A 55 -0.46 3.57 5.06
C ASP A 55 -0.01 3.04 6.43
N PHE A 56 -0.12 1.72 6.61
CA PHE A 56 0.23 1.02 7.85
C PHE A 56 0.94 -0.30 7.53
N PRO A 57 2.07 -0.62 8.19
CA PRO A 57 2.86 -1.81 7.91
C PRO A 57 2.15 -3.12 8.26
N GLY A 58 2.56 -4.22 7.63
CA GLY A 58 2.11 -5.57 7.96
C GLY A 58 0.71 -5.95 7.48
N LEU A 59 0.00 -5.03 6.82
CA LEU A 59 -1.33 -5.30 6.30
C LEU A 59 -1.29 -6.27 5.11
N ALA A 60 -2.37 -7.02 4.96
CA ALA A 60 -2.75 -7.68 3.72
C ALA A 60 -4.25 -7.58 3.54
N ALA A 61 -4.74 -7.76 2.33
CA ALA A 61 -6.17 -7.77 2.07
C ALA A 61 -6.53 -8.87 1.07
N LEU A 62 -7.69 -9.49 1.28
CA LEU A 62 -8.33 -10.38 0.33
C LEU A 62 -9.64 -9.78 -0.14
N ILE A 63 -9.86 -9.84 -1.45
CA ILE A 63 -11.16 -9.60 -2.06
C ILE A 63 -11.62 -10.94 -2.62
N ASP A 64 -12.62 -11.52 -1.99
CA ASP A 64 -13.32 -12.68 -2.49
C ASP A 64 -14.37 -12.21 -3.52
N VAL A 65 -14.06 -12.38 -4.80
CA VAL A 65 -14.94 -11.92 -5.89
C VAL A 65 -16.22 -12.76 -5.94
N ASP A 66 -16.13 -14.05 -5.62
CA ASP A 66 -17.26 -14.99 -5.71
C ASP A 66 -18.25 -14.81 -4.55
N ALA A 67 -17.74 -14.50 -3.35
CA ALA A 67 -18.54 -14.24 -2.15
C ALA A 67 -18.91 -12.76 -1.97
N ASP A 68 -18.41 -11.87 -2.84
CA ASP A 68 -18.52 -10.42 -2.72
C ASP A 68 -18.03 -9.88 -1.35
N GLU A 69 -16.98 -10.49 -0.81
CA GLU A 69 -16.45 -10.19 0.53
C GLU A 69 -15.06 -9.55 0.46
N GLU A 70 -14.81 -8.59 1.33
CA GLU A 70 -13.53 -7.89 1.45
C GLU A 70 -13.03 -8.04 2.88
N THR A 71 -11.80 -8.53 3.04
CA THR A 71 -11.21 -8.80 4.36
C THR A 71 -9.85 -8.15 4.48
N LEU A 72 -9.65 -7.38 5.55
CA LEU A 72 -8.36 -6.82 5.93
C LEU A 72 -7.68 -7.71 6.98
N PHE A 73 -6.41 -8.01 6.77
CA PHE A 73 -5.58 -8.81 7.65
C PHE A 73 -4.51 -7.92 8.28
N GLY A 74 -4.43 -7.90 9.61
CA GLY A 74 -3.47 -7.10 10.35
C GLY A 74 -3.58 -7.39 11.84
N ASP A 75 -2.55 -6.98 12.59
CA ASP A 75 -2.53 -7.12 14.04
C ASP A 75 -2.56 -5.73 14.69
N ASP A 76 -3.37 -5.59 15.73
CA ASP A 76 -3.38 -4.39 16.57
C ASP A 76 -2.08 -4.28 17.37
N TYR A 77 -1.70 -3.06 17.73
CA TYR A 77 -0.57 -2.84 18.64
C TYR A 77 -0.83 -3.49 20.00
N THR A 78 0.22 -4.03 20.60
CA THR A 78 0.18 -4.60 21.95
C THR A 78 0.00 -3.50 22.99
N ILE A 79 -0.41 -3.88 24.21
CA ILE A 79 -0.51 -2.95 25.34
C ILE A 79 0.83 -2.24 25.58
N ASP A 80 1.94 -2.99 25.54
CA ASP A 80 3.27 -2.42 25.72
C ASP A 80 3.57 -1.34 24.66
N GLN A 81 3.24 -1.61 23.40
CA GLN A 81 3.41 -0.64 22.31
C GLN A 81 2.52 0.60 22.49
N ILE A 82 1.28 0.44 22.93
CA ILE A 82 0.35 1.53 23.23
C ILE A 82 0.87 2.41 24.39
N VAL A 83 1.52 1.83 25.40
CA VAL A 83 2.14 2.61 26.49
C VAL A 83 3.21 3.56 25.96
N TRP A 84 3.98 3.16 24.94
CA TRP A 84 5.04 3.98 24.35
C TRP A 84 4.54 4.98 23.29
N MET A 85 3.59 4.58 22.46
CA MET A 85 3.15 5.35 21.28
C MET A 85 1.83 6.10 21.50
N GLY A 86 1.18 5.90 22.65
CA GLY A 86 -0.18 6.35 22.93
C GLY A 86 -1.25 5.47 22.26
N PRO A 87 -2.54 5.80 22.45
CA PRO A 87 -3.64 5.11 21.79
C PRO A 87 -3.48 5.15 20.27
N GLN A 88 -3.65 3.99 19.64
CA GLN A 88 -3.54 3.83 18.19
C GLN A 88 -4.86 3.29 17.63
N PRO A 89 -5.31 3.73 16.44
CA PRO A 89 -6.47 3.15 15.79
C PRO A 89 -6.24 1.65 15.54
N THR A 90 -7.24 0.86 15.91
CA THR A 90 -7.28 -0.58 15.67
C THR A 90 -7.37 -0.87 14.17
N ILE A 91 -7.04 -2.10 13.77
CA ILE A 91 -7.20 -2.57 12.40
C ILE A 91 -8.66 -2.46 11.95
N ARG A 92 -9.61 -2.70 12.86
CA ARG A 92 -11.03 -2.51 12.61
C ARG A 92 -11.38 -1.06 12.28
N GLU A 93 -10.98 -0.12 13.13
CA GLU A 93 -11.23 1.32 12.91
C GLU A 93 -10.55 1.80 11.62
N ARG A 94 -9.37 1.26 11.28
CA ARG A 94 -8.70 1.51 9.99
C ARG A 94 -9.47 0.92 8.81
N GLY A 95 -10.02 -0.29 8.95
CA GLY A 95 -10.86 -0.90 7.92
C GLY A 95 -12.08 -0.03 7.60
N GLU A 96 -12.71 0.55 8.63
CA GLU A 96 -13.87 1.43 8.47
C GLU A 96 -13.56 2.67 7.61
N THR A 97 -12.35 3.25 7.69
CA THR A 97 -11.98 4.43 6.88
C THR A 97 -11.87 4.14 5.38
N CYS A 98 -11.71 2.87 4.99
CA CYS A 98 -11.68 2.44 3.60
C CYS A 98 -12.87 1.55 3.20
N GLY A 99 -13.88 1.45 4.07
CA GLY A 99 -15.11 0.70 3.84
C GLY A 99 -14.96 -0.82 3.91
N VAL A 100 -13.92 -1.33 4.59
CA VAL A 100 -13.74 -2.78 4.83
C VAL A 100 -14.18 -3.10 6.26
N ALA A 101 -15.32 -3.78 6.40
CA ALA A 101 -15.88 -4.12 7.70
C ALA A 101 -15.27 -5.38 8.33
N ASN A 102 -14.83 -6.34 7.51
CA ASN A 102 -14.25 -7.59 8.01
C ASN A 102 -12.74 -7.43 8.22
N THR A 103 -12.29 -7.55 9.47
CA THR A 103 -10.88 -7.45 9.85
C THR A 103 -10.47 -8.63 10.70
N VAL A 104 -9.32 -9.23 10.39
CA VAL A 104 -8.89 -10.51 10.97
C VAL A 104 -7.39 -10.45 11.31
N PRO A 105 -6.91 -11.14 12.37
CA PRO A 105 -5.47 -11.21 12.68
C PRO A 105 -4.63 -11.67 11.49
N ALA A 106 -3.41 -11.12 11.34
CA ALA A 106 -2.57 -11.35 10.16
C ALA A 106 -2.28 -12.84 9.92
N LYS A 107 -2.12 -13.61 11.00
CA LYS A 107 -1.88 -15.06 10.96
C LYS A 107 -2.99 -15.88 10.29
N GLN A 108 -4.21 -15.35 10.21
CA GLN A 108 -5.34 -16.05 9.59
C GLN A 108 -5.33 -15.99 8.06
N LEU A 109 -4.49 -15.12 7.46
CA LEU A 109 -4.35 -15.02 6.01
C LEU A 109 -3.95 -16.36 5.38
N GLY A 110 -3.02 -17.08 6.01
CA GLY A 110 -2.59 -18.40 5.56
C GLY A 110 -3.76 -19.39 5.49
N ASN A 111 -4.58 -19.44 6.54
CA ASN A 111 -5.75 -20.33 6.57
C ASN A 111 -6.77 -19.99 5.46
N ALA A 112 -7.03 -18.70 5.23
CA ALA A 112 -7.93 -18.26 4.16
C ALA A 112 -7.42 -18.69 2.77
N LEU A 113 -6.13 -18.50 2.50
CA LEU A 113 -5.52 -18.89 1.22
C LEU A 113 -5.45 -20.41 1.03
N GLN A 114 -5.13 -21.16 2.09
CA GLN A 114 -5.12 -22.63 2.02
C GLN A 114 -6.52 -23.19 1.75
N ASN A 115 -7.55 -22.63 2.38
CA ASN A 115 -8.94 -23.00 2.08
C ASN A 115 -9.30 -22.74 0.61
N ALA A 116 -8.87 -21.59 0.06
CA ALA A 116 -9.08 -21.27 -1.35
C ALA A 116 -8.37 -22.26 -2.29
N LEU A 117 -7.12 -22.61 -1.98
CA LEU A 117 -6.35 -23.61 -2.73
C LEU A 117 -7.02 -25.00 -2.69
N HIS A 118 -7.52 -25.42 -1.53
CA HIS A 118 -8.27 -26.69 -1.41
C HIS A 118 -9.57 -26.72 -2.22
N GLN A 119 -10.19 -25.56 -2.42
CA GLN A 119 -11.38 -25.40 -3.25
C GLN A 119 -11.03 -25.16 -4.73
N GLU A 120 -9.75 -25.28 -5.11
CA GLU A 120 -9.25 -25.03 -6.46
C GLU A 120 -9.59 -23.62 -6.99
N ARG A 121 -9.76 -22.66 -6.08
CA ARG A 121 -10.09 -21.28 -6.42
C ARG A 121 -8.83 -20.55 -6.91
N ARG A 122 -8.99 -19.76 -7.96
CA ARG A 122 -7.89 -18.96 -8.50
C ARG A 122 -7.55 -17.83 -7.53
N ILE A 123 -6.27 -17.74 -7.16
CA ILE A 123 -5.72 -16.61 -6.39
C ILE A 123 -5.00 -15.67 -7.36
N HIS A 124 -5.50 -14.45 -7.46
CA HIS A 124 -4.95 -13.37 -8.27
C HIS A 124 -4.06 -12.48 -7.40
N PHE A 125 -2.82 -12.26 -7.81
CA PHE A 125 -1.93 -11.30 -7.17
C PHE A 125 -1.07 -10.56 -8.20
N LEU A 126 -0.60 -9.37 -7.81
CA LEU A 126 0.26 -8.51 -8.62
C LEU A 126 1.74 -8.91 -8.46
N PRO A 127 2.61 -8.54 -9.43
CA PRO A 127 4.04 -8.71 -9.29
C PRO A 127 4.60 -8.09 -8.02
N GLN A 128 5.49 -8.80 -7.34
CA GLN A 128 6.13 -8.32 -6.11
C GLN A 128 7.56 -7.85 -6.40
N TYR A 129 7.92 -6.73 -5.78
CA TYR A 129 9.23 -6.09 -5.92
C TYR A 129 10.08 -6.13 -4.63
N ARG A 130 9.46 -6.39 -3.48
CA ARG A 130 10.15 -6.56 -2.19
C ARG A 130 10.41 -8.02 -1.89
N ALA A 131 11.61 -8.33 -1.40
CA ALA A 131 12.01 -9.69 -1.06
C ALA A 131 11.13 -10.27 0.06
N GLU A 132 10.71 -9.45 1.01
CA GLU A 132 9.83 -9.81 2.12
C GLU A 132 8.48 -10.31 1.61
N ASN A 133 7.88 -9.62 0.63
CA ASN A 133 6.61 -10.05 0.04
C ASN A 133 6.77 -11.33 -0.79
N LEU A 134 7.90 -11.51 -1.48
CA LEU A 134 8.21 -12.76 -2.19
C LEU A 134 8.30 -13.93 -1.19
N LEU A 135 9.04 -13.78 -0.09
CA LEU A 135 9.13 -14.81 0.95
C LEU A 135 7.78 -15.06 1.65
N ARG A 136 6.96 -14.02 1.84
CA ARG A 136 5.61 -14.14 2.38
C ARG A 136 4.72 -14.98 1.45
N LEU A 137 4.77 -14.74 0.14
CA LEU A 137 4.03 -15.53 -0.85
C LEU A 137 4.55 -16.97 -0.95
N GLU A 138 5.85 -17.21 -0.81
CA GLU A 138 6.39 -18.58 -0.68
C GLU A 138 5.75 -19.30 0.50
N ALA A 139 5.73 -18.67 1.68
CA ALA A 139 5.12 -19.27 2.87
C ALA A 139 3.61 -19.50 2.73
N LEU A 140 2.91 -18.61 2.03
CA LEU A 140 1.44 -18.67 1.89
C LEU A 140 0.98 -19.63 0.78
N LEU A 141 1.71 -19.70 -0.33
CA LEU A 141 1.30 -20.39 -1.56
C LEU A 141 2.22 -21.56 -1.95
N GLY A 142 3.34 -21.75 -1.27
CA GLY A 142 4.32 -22.80 -1.60
C GLY A 142 5.10 -22.55 -2.89
N LEU A 143 5.10 -21.32 -3.41
CA LEU A 143 5.80 -20.95 -4.64
C LEU A 143 7.24 -20.52 -4.35
N HIS A 144 8.20 -21.08 -5.08
CA HIS A 144 9.60 -20.69 -4.92
C HIS A 144 9.80 -19.18 -5.22
N PRO A 145 10.52 -18.40 -4.37
CA PRO A 145 10.56 -16.94 -4.46
C PRO A 145 10.94 -16.37 -5.83
N ARG A 146 11.93 -17.02 -6.49
CA ARG A 146 12.39 -16.61 -7.83
C ARG A 146 11.37 -16.81 -8.95
N ARG A 147 10.32 -17.60 -8.71
CA ARG A 147 9.29 -17.94 -9.70
C ARG A 147 7.94 -17.31 -9.40
N ILE A 148 7.77 -16.63 -8.27
CA ILE A 148 6.48 -16.04 -7.88
C ILE A 148 5.91 -15.14 -8.98
N ASN A 149 6.76 -14.32 -9.60
CA ASN A 149 6.33 -13.42 -10.66
C ASN A 149 5.98 -14.14 -11.97
N ASP A 150 6.24 -15.45 -12.10
CA ASP A 150 5.75 -16.29 -13.20
C ASP A 150 4.25 -16.63 -13.03
N TYR A 151 3.70 -16.52 -11.81
CA TYR A 151 2.33 -16.92 -11.45
C TYR A 151 1.38 -15.74 -11.22
N VAL A 152 1.82 -14.52 -11.53
CA VAL A 152 1.00 -13.30 -11.38
C VAL A 152 -0.20 -13.34 -12.32
N SER A 153 -1.24 -12.57 -11.97
CA SER A 153 -2.43 -12.51 -12.80
C SER A 153 -2.36 -11.37 -13.80
N GLU A 154 -2.16 -11.69 -15.09
CA GLU A 154 -2.17 -10.70 -16.18
C GLU A 154 -3.47 -9.90 -16.23
N SER A 155 -4.63 -10.54 -16.06
CA SER A 155 -5.92 -9.85 -16.00
C SER A 155 -6.00 -8.84 -14.86
N LEU A 156 -5.43 -9.17 -13.69
CA LEU A 156 -5.34 -8.25 -12.58
C LEU A 156 -4.42 -7.07 -12.88
N ILE A 157 -3.24 -7.31 -13.47
CA ILE A 157 -2.31 -6.26 -13.88
C ILE A 157 -3.00 -5.28 -14.82
N MET A 158 -3.68 -5.78 -15.86
CA MET A 158 -4.38 -4.96 -16.84
C MET A 158 -5.52 -4.16 -16.21
N ALA A 159 -6.32 -4.78 -15.33
CA ALA A 159 -7.41 -4.09 -14.62
C ALA A 159 -6.89 -2.95 -13.73
N VAL A 160 -5.85 -3.23 -12.93
CA VAL A 160 -5.23 -2.25 -12.03
C VAL A 160 -4.59 -1.11 -12.83
N ALA A 161 -3.88 -1.42 -13.91
CA ALA A 161 -3.28 -0.42 -14.79
C ALA A 161 -4.35 0.46 -15.43
N ALA A 162 -5.43 -0.12 -15.94
CA ALA A 162 -6.54 0.63 -16.55
C ALA A 162 -7.18 1.60 -15.55
N GLN A 163 -7.51 1.14 -14.34
CA GLN A 163 -8.10 2.01 -13.31
C GLN A 163 -7.15 3.13 -12.88
N ARG A 164 -5.86 2.83 -12.69
CA ARG A 164 -4.86 3.83 -12.23
C ARG A 164 -4.41 4.78 -13.34
N SER A 165 -4.66 4.46 -14.60
CA SER A 165 -4.26 5.30 -15.74
C SER A 165 -5.17 6.52 -15.92
N VAL A 166 -6.44 6.42 -15.55
CA VAL A 166 -7.41 7.53 -15.60
C VAL A 166 -7.66 8.03 -14.19
N LYS A 167 -7.45 9.33 -13.97
CA LYS A 167 -7.46 9.94 -12.63
C LYS A 167 -8.86 10.49 -12.38
N SER A 168 -9.39 10.27 -11.18
CA SER A 168 -10.58 10.98 -10.73
C SER A 168 -10.27 12.43 -10.39
N ASP A 169 -11.30 13.27 -10.28
CA ASP A 169 -11.13 14.68 -9.90
C ASP A 169 -10.43 14.84 -8.53
N LEU A 170 -10.70 13.93 -7.58
CA LEU A 170 -10.03 13.89 -6.28
C LEU A 170 -8.52 13.60 -6.42
N GLU A 171 -8.14 12.69 -7.34
CA GLU A 171 -6.74 12.41 -7.60
C GLU A 171 -6.05 13.55 -8.32
N LEU A 172 -6.74 14.22 -9.26
CA LEU A 172 -6.23 15.40 -9.94
C LEU A 172 -5.96 16.53 -8.94
N ALA A 173 -6.89 16.77 -8.00
CA ALA A 173 -6.70 17.78 -6.96
C ALA A 173 -5.45 17.52 -6.09
N GLU A 174 -5.22 16.28 -5.68
CA GLU A 174 -4.00 15.90 -4.92
C GLU A 174 -2.72 16.03 -5.77
N ILE A 175 -2.79 15.69 -7.06
CA ILE A 175 -1.65 15.87 -7.99
C ILE A 175 -1.33 17.36 -8.16
N GLU A 176 -2.33 18.21 -8.38
CA GLU A 176 -2.17 19.65 -8.51
C GLU A 176 -1.58 20.26 -7.23
N HIS A 177 -2.04 19.81 -6.07
CA HIS A 177 -1.48 20.21 -4.79
C HIS A 177 0.01 19.84 -4.67
N ALA A 178 0.38 18.59 -5.01
CA ALA A 178 1.77 18.14 -5.01
C ALA A 178 2.63 18.91 -6.03
N LEU A 179 2.06 19.33 -7.16
CA LEU A 179 2.75 20.14 -8.17
C LEU A 179 3.05 21.55 -7.67
N GLU A 180 2.17 22.19 -6.90
CA GLU A 180 2.45 23.51 -6.32
C GLU A 180 3.61 23.44 -5.32
N ILE A 181 3.64 22.41 -4.47
CA ILE A 181 4.76 22.18 -3.54
C ILE A 181 6.05 21.95 -4.33
N THR A 182 6.00 21.13 -5.38
CA THR A 182 7.15 20.85 -6.26
C THR A 182 7.64 22.14 -6.93
N ARG A 183 6.72 23.01 -7.36
CA ARG A 183 7.05 24.31 -7.92
C ARG A 183 7.78 25.18 -6.92
N GLU A 184 7.31 25.27 -5.67
CA GLU A 184 7.97 26.01 -4.59
C GLU A 184 9.40 25.49 -4.36
N MET A 185 9.57 24.16 -4.28
CA MET A 185 10.88 23.52 -4.13
C MET A 185 11.85 23.92 -5.25
N HIS A 186 11.43 23.77 -6.50
CA HIS A 186 12.30 24.06 -7.65
C HIS A 186 12.59 25.55 -7.84
N VAL A 187 11.61 26.43 -7.60
CA VAL A 187 11.84 27.89 -7.61
C VAL A 187 12.85 28.28 -6.55
N THR A 188 12.74 27.73 -5.34
CA THR A 188 13.70 27.97 -4.27
C THR A 188 15.10 27.48 -4.64
N ALA A 189 15.20 26.29 -5.25
CA ALA A 189 16.48 25.74 -5.69
C ALA A 189 17.16 26.65 -6.73
N MET A 190 16.41 27.14 -7.72
CA MET A 190 16.92 28.08 -8.72
C MET A 190 17.44 29.38 -8.08
N GLN A 191 16.75 29.91 -7.07
CA GLN A 191 17.15 31.14 -6.38
C GLN A 191 18.40 30.95 -5.49
N MET A 192 18.57 29.77 -4.90
CA MET A 192 19.72 29.46 -4.03
C MET A 192 21.00 29.15 -4.81
N THR A 193 20.87 28.68 -6.05
CA THR A 193 22.01 28.14 -6.81
C THR A 193 22.95 29.26 -7.25
N ARG A 194 24.19 29.20 -6.76
CA ARG A 194 25.27 30.13 -7.11
C ARG A 194 26.64 29.49 -6.86
N PRO A 195 27.73 29.95 -7.52
CA PRO A 195 29.08 29.46 -7.25
C PRO A 195 29.41 29.50 -5.75
N GLY A 196 29.97 28.41 -5.24
CA GLY A 196 30.35 28.27 -3.83
C GLY A 196 29.26 27.69 -2.91
N VAL A 197 28.05 27.44 -3.40
CA VAL A 197 27.00 26.68 -2.66
C VAL A 197 27.09 25.21 -3.01
N TYR A 198 27.04 24.33 -2.00
CA TYR A 198 27.03 22.89 -2.24
C TYR A 198 25.64 22.39 -2.65
N GLU A 199 25.60 21.38 -3.53
CA GLU A 199 24.36 20.72 -3.98
C GLU A 199 23.50 20.25 -2.82
N ARG A 200 24.12 19.71 -1.75
CA ARG A 200 23.42 19.26 -0.54
C ARG A 200 22.66 20.36 0.20
N GLU A 201 23.12 21.62 0.11
CA GLU A 201 22.42 22.75 0.75
C GLU A 201 21.13 23.08 0.02
N VAL A 202 21.18 23.02 -1.32
CA VAL A 202 20.01 23.19 -2.18
C VAL A 202 19.03 22.03 -1.98
N ALA A 203 19.50 20.78 -2.03
CA ALA A 203 18.69 19.60 -1.81
C ALA A 203 18.04 19.59 -0.41
N GLY A 204 18.80 19.94 0.64
CA GLY A 204 18.28 20.04 1.99
C GLY A 204 17.17 21.10 2.14
N ARG A 205 17.25 22.21 1.40
CA ARG A 205 16.17 23.20 1.39
C ARG A 205 14.93 22.68 0.68
N MET A 206 15.09 21.99 -0.46
CA MET A 206 13.98 21.38 -1.18
C MET A 206 13.26 20.33 -0.33
N GLU A 207 14.01 19.44 0.33
CA GLU A 207 13.47 18.45 1.27
C GLU A 207 12.71 19.14 2.42
N GLY A 208 13.28 20.20 2.99
CA GLY A 208 12.64 20.98 4.04
C GLY A 208 11.29 21.59 3.64
N ILE A 209 11.14 22.01 2.38
CA ILE A 209 9.86 22.52 1.84
C ILE A 209 8.84 21.38 1.76
N ALA A 210 9.21 20.23 1.18
CA ALA A 210 8.31 19.08 1.12
C ALA A 210 7.82 18.67 2.52
N LEU A 211 8.75 18.56 3.48
CA LEU A 211 8.47 18.24 4.88
C LEU A 211 7.52 19.24 5.56
N ALA A 212 7.68 20.54 5.29
CA ALA A 212 6.82 21.57 5.87
C ALA A 212 5.36 21.46 5.41
N HIS A 213 5.13 20.92 4.20
CA HIS A 213 3.79 20.64 3.66
C HIS A 213 3.30 19.21 4.00
N GLY A 214 3.99 18.49 4.88
CA GLY A 214 3.62 17.12 5.27
C GLY A 214 3.94 16.06 4.20
N GLY A 215 4.69 16.42 3.16
CA GLY A 215 5.23 15.50 2.17
C GLY A 215 6.70 15.15 2.43
N ARG A 216 7.27 14.30 1.57
CA ARG A 216 8.71 13.99 1.54
C ARG A 216 9.15 13.78 0.10
N VAL A 217 10.41 14.09 -0.20
CA VAL A 217 10.97 13.75 -1.52
C VAL A 217 11.30 12.26 -1.51
N ALA A 218 10.92 11.57 -2.58
CA ALA A 218 11.14 10.13 -2.75
C ALA A 218 12.54 9.80 -3.27
#